data_AF-F5LEP9-F1
#
_entry.id   AF-F5LEP9-F1
#
_cell.length_a   1.000
_cell.length_b   1.000
_cell.length_c   1.000
_cell.angle_alpha   90.00
_cell.angle_beta   90.00
_cell.angle_gamma   90.00
#
_symmetry.space_group_name_H-M   'P 1'
#
loop_
_entity.id
_entity.type
_entity.pdbx_description
1 polymer ?
#
loop_
_entity_poly.entity_id
_entity_poly.type
_entity_poly.pdbx_seq_one_letter_code
_entity_poly.pdbx_strand_id
1 'polypeptide(L)' 'MSFSLFLQPCSKALDYLSAHMVDAIITDIRMRKMDGLTFIRKVRQHHKHLPILIISGYGEFQ' A
#
# COMPACT_ATOMS: atom_id res chain seq x y z
N MET A 1 -19.55 -1.90 -4.48
CA MET A 1 -18.98 -2.75 -3.42
C MET A 1 -17.51 -2.41 -3.32
N SER A 2 -17.10 -1.96 -2.14
CA SER A 2 -15.77 -1.42 -1.82
C SER A 2 -14.74 -2.53 -1.62
N PHE A 3 -13.59 -2.42 -2.30
CA PHE A 3 -12.48 -3.38 -2.16
C PHE A 3 -11.31 -2.73 -1.41
N SER A 4 -10.78 -3.45 -0.42
CA SER A 4 -9.51 -3.10 0.24
C SER A 4 -8.35 -3.70 -0.54
N LEU A 5 -7.36 -2.88 -0.88
CA LEU A 5 -6.23 -3.31 -1.72
C LEU A 5 -5.12 -3.94 -0.87
N PHE A 6 -4.89 -5.23 -1.06
CA PHE A 6 -3.75 -5.98 -0.51
C PHE A 6 -2.88 -6.45 -1.67
N LEU A 7 -1.73 -5.82 -1.91
CA LEU A 7 -0.87 -6.20 -3.05
C LEU A 7 0.61 -6.27 -2.70
N GLN A 8 1.19 -7.41 -3.04
CA GLN A 8 2.60 -7.60 -3.34
C GLN A 8 2.69 -8.01 -4.81
N PRO A 9 3.55 -7.40 -5.66
CA PRO A 9 4.46 -6.27 -5.44
C PRO A 9 3.86 -4.89 -5.75
N CYS A 10 4.53 -3.82 -5.28
CA CYS A 10 4.13 -2.40 -5.38
C CYS A 10 3.71 -1.91 -6.78
N SER A 11 4.35 -2.43 -7.85
CA SER A 11 4.00 -2.05 -9.23
C SER A 11 2.54 -2.39 -9.55
N LYS A 12 2.10 -3.60 -9.19
CA LYS A 12 0.71 -4.03 -9.39
C LYS A 12 -0.27 -3.18 -8.58
N ALA A 13 0.16 -2.65 -7.43
CA ALA A 13 -0.68 -1.81 -6.60
C ALA A 13 -0.95 -0.45 -7.23
N LEU A 14 0.06 0.17 -7.84
CA LEU A 14 -0.11 1.42 -8.58
C LEU A 14 -0.96 1.21 -9.84
N ASP A 15 -0.73 0.12 -10.58
CA ASP A 15 -1.53 -0.21 -11.75
C ASP A 15 -3.00 -0.42 -11.37
N TYR A 16 -3.26 -1.13 -10.27
CA TYR A 16 -4.62 -1.35 -9.77
C TYR A 16 -5.31 -0.03 -9.38
N LEU A 17 -4.61 0.85 -8.65
CA LEU A 17 -5.12 2.17 -8.24
C LEU A 17 -5.42 3.08 -9.43
N SER A 18 -4.79 2.87 -10.59
CA SER A 18 -5.08 3.65 -11.80
C SER A 18 -6.40 3.23 -12.48
N ALA A 19 -6.81 1.98 -12.33
CA ALA A 19 -7.99 1.41 -12.97
C ALA A 19 -9.20 1.25 -12.02
N HIS A 20 -8.98 1.34 -10.70
CA HIS A 20 -10.01 1.06 -9.70
C HIS A 20 -10.05 2.14 -8.62
N MET A 21 -11.26 2.50 -8.21
CA MET A 21 -11.49 3.31 -7.02
C MET A 21 -11.32 2.44 -5.77
N VAL A 22 -10.48 2.89 -4.85
CA VAL A 22 -10.17 2.21 -3.60
C VAL A 22 -10.47 3.15 -2.45
N ASP A 23 -11.09 2.63 -1.39
CA ASP A 23 -11.47 3.43 -0.22
C ASP A 23 -10.38 3.45 0.86
N ALA A 24 -9.50 2.45 0.88
CA ALA A 24 -8.35 2.39 1.78
C ALA A 24 -7.25 1.45 1.27
N ILE A 25 -6.01 1.75 1.64
CA ILE A 25 -4.84 0.90 1.39
C ILE A 25 -4.35 0.32 2.71
N ILE A 26 -4.03 -0.98 2.69
CA ILE A 26 -3.35 -1.66 3.78
C ILE A 26 -2.03 -2.20 3.22
N THR A 27 -0.90 -1.74 3.76
CA THR A 27 0.44 -2.13 3.29
C THR A 27 1.36 -2.48 4.43
N ASP A 28 2.31 -3.39 4.19
CA ASP A 28 3.40 -3.64 5.13
C ASP A 28 4.50 -2.56 5.00
N ILE A 29 5.16 -2.19 6.09
CA ILE A 29 6.31 -1.28 6.06
C ILE A 29 7.56 -1.97 5.47
N ARG A 30 7.76 -3.27 5.74
CA ARG A 30 8.90 -4.08 5.31
C ARG A 30 8.47 -5.07 4.22
N MET A 31 8.33 -4.59 3.00
CA MET A 31 8.15 -5.48 1.84
C MET A 31 9.50 -5.90 1.26
N ARG A 32 9.62 -7.14 0.79
CA ARG A 32 10.78 -7.57 -0.01
C ARG A 32 10.82 -6.75 -1.31
N LYS A 33 11.98 -6.14 -1.62
CA LYS A 33 12.30 -5.39 -2.85
C LYS A 33 11.84 -3.92 -2.94
N MET A 34 10.88 -3.43 -2.15
CA MET A 34 10.52 -2.01 -2.14
C MET A 34 10.00 -1.58 -0.77
N ASP A 35 10.53 -0.48 -0.23
CA ASP A 35 10.07 0.13 1.02
C ASP A 35 8.62 0.62 0.90
N GLY A 36 7.75 0.22 1.83
CA GLY A 36 6.34 0.64 1.88
C GLY A 36 6.18 2.16 1.91
N LEU A 37 7.16 2.91 2.42
CA LEU A 37 7.16 4.37 2.40
C LEU A 37 7.29 4.95 0.98
N THR A 38 8.04 4.27 0.09
CA THR A 38 8.18 4.69 -1.30
C THR A 38 6.87 4.50 -2.07
N PHE A 39 6.15 3.41 -1.79
CA PHE A 39 4.82 3.19 -2.33
C PHE A 39 3.86 4.31 -1.90
N ILE A 40 3.82 4.61 -0.60
CA ILE A 40 2.96 5.67 -0.05
C ILE A 40 3.26 7.03 -0.68
N ARG A 41 4.54 7.37 -0.86
CA ARG A 41 4.93 8.61 -1.55
C ARG A 41 4.32 8.71 -2.95
N LYS A 42 4.36 7.63 -3.74
CA LYS A 42 3.76 7.59 -5.08
C LYS A 42 2.23 7.68 -5.03
N VAL A 43 1.59 6.95 -4.13
CA VAL A 43 0.13 7.04 -3.94
C VAL A 43 -0.29 8.47 -3.60
N ARG A 44 0.45 9.16 -2.73
CA ARG A 44 0.14 10.53 -2.30
C ARG A 44 0.27 11.58 -3.41
N GLN A 45 0.96 11.29 -4.51
CA GLN A 45 1.02 12.18 -5.68
C GLN A 45 -0.36 12.32 -6.36
N HIS A 46 -1.15 11.24 -6.36
CA HIS A 46 -2.44 11.19 -7.07
C HIS A 46 -3.64 11.05 -6.11
N HIS A 47 -3.44 10.46 -4.93
CA HIS A 47 -4.48 10.14 -3.96
C HIS A 47 -4.13 10.72 -2.57
N LYS A 48 -4.21 12.06 -2.45
CA LYS A 48 -3.83 12.79 -1.23
C LYS A 48 -4.65 12.38 0.01
N HIS A 49 -5.93 12.09 -0.17
CA HIS A 49 -6.86 11.83 0.94
C HIS A 49 -7.14 10.35 1.19
N LEU A 50 -6.58 9.44 0.38
CA LEU A 50 -6.83 8.01 0.52
C LEU A 50 -6.30 7.51 1.88
N PRO A 51 -7.14 6.96 2.76
CA PRO A 51 -6.69 6.34 4.00
C PRO A 51 -5.66 5.24 3.73
N ILE A 52 -4.55 5.26 4.48
CA ILE A 52 -3.49 4.24 4.37
C ILE A 52 -3.17 3.74 5.77
N LEU A 53 -3.37 2.44 6.00
CA LEU A 53 -2.94 1.74 7.20
C LEU A 53 -1.63 1.01 6.90
N ILE A 54 -0.59 1.31 7.67
CA ILE A 54 0.70 0.65 7.59
C ILE A 54 0.76 -0.41 8.69
N ILE A 55 1.02 -1.64 8.31
CA ILE A 55 1.30 -2.73 9.24
C ILE A 55 2.81 -2.90 9.30
N SER A 56 3.40 -2.77 10.49
CA SER A 56 4.79 -3.14 10.72
C SER A 56 4.80 -4.43 11.53
N GLY A 57 5.15 -5.56 10.90
CA GLY A 57 5.45 -6.77 11.65
C GLY A 57 6.73 -6.56 12.47
N TYR A 58 6.61 -6.26 13.76
CA TYR A 58 7.73 -6.39 14.71
C TYR A 58 7.79 -7.87 15.11
N GLY A 59 8.52 -8.65 14.31
CA GLY A 59 8.70 -10.09 14.52
C GLY A 59 10.14 -10.41 14.86
N GLU A 60 10.58 -10.05 16.08
CA GLU A 60 11.59 -10.83 16.81
C GLU A 60 10.93 -11.30 18.10
N PHE A 61 10.16 -12.39 18.02
CA PHE A 61 10.11 -13.34 19.12
C PHE A 61 11.21 -14.36 18.82
N GLN A 62 12.41 -14.10 19.36
CA GLN A 62 13.41 -15.12 19.66
C GLN A 62 13.83 -14.94 21.11
#